data_AF-A0A4U0NKN6-F1
#
_entry.id   AF-A0A4U0NKN6-F1
#
_cell.length_a   1.000
_cell.length_b   1.000
_cell.length_c   1.000
_cell.angle_alpha   90.00
_cell.angle_beta   90.00
_cell.angle_gamma   90.00
#
_symmetry.space_group_name_H-M   'P 1'
#
loop_
_entity.id
_entity.type
_entity.pdbx_description
1 polymer ?
#
loop_
_entity_poly.entity_id
_entity_poly.type
_entity_poly.pdbx_seq_one_letter_code
_entity_poly.pdbx_strand_id
1 'polypeptide(L)'
;MLYFLLRNFIKIGLQWYIADVRPLHLERAKFQGPTLILSNHPNSFFDALLIAAHAPEEIHYLVRGDIFRNPIINVVLRSLYMLPIYKKSDDPEHTIKNEFTYDECVRILRDGKHVLIFPEGKSHNLWYLQQFMKNGLSALLERSYKRNIPIQIQPYALNYNSFLSVPKSVSIEALYTIDSTEYIENGSLQIESIIALTQEELKKNMPGAPLQPNALAENKKKMLFVPAKIGYYTQYWFYKLWKNYIAKKTQGTIFYDSLLFGALLFSYPIFVLLVSILVGNLLSFWWGVFVFMLLPATSYCMSQYQHIKVEADLESERVNYF
;
A
#
# COMPACT_ATOMS: atom_id res chain seq x y z
N MET A 1 -1.93 18.42 -7.48
CA MET A 1 -1.56 17.99 -8.85
C MET A 1 -0.55 16.86 -8.85
N LEU A 2 0.64 17.01 -8.25
CA LEU A 2 1.65 15.94 -8.22
C LEU A 2 1.16 14.65 -7.55
N TYR A 3 0.56 14.77 -6.36
CA TYR A 3 -0.02 13.62 -5.66
C TYR A 3 -1.06 12.88 -6.50
N PHE A 4 -2.01 13.60 -7.09
CA PHE A 4 -3.02 13.02 -7.98
C PHE A 4 -2.40 12.25 -9.17
N LEU A 5 -1.40 12.83 -9.84
CA LEU A 5 -0.71 12.17 -10.95
C LEU A 5 0.00 10.89 -10.49
N LEU A 6 0.76 10.99 -9.40
CA LEU A 6 1.49 9.84 -8.84
C LEU A 6 0.53 8.75 -8.37
N ARG A 7 -0.57 9.11 -7.70
CA ARG A 7 -1.61 8.19 -7.24
C ARG A 7 -2.22 7.42 -8.40
N ASN A 8 -2.57 8.08 -9.50
CA ASN A 8 -3.08 7.40 -10.69
C ASN A 8 -2.02 6.53 -11.36
N PHE A 9 -0.77 6.97 -11.40
CA PHE A 9 0.34 6.19 -11.92
C PHE A 9 0.58 4.91 -11.10
N ILE A 10 0.50 4.99 -9.77
CA ILE A 10 0.53 3.84 -8.85
C ILE A 10 -0.64 2.91 -9.12
N LYS A 11 -1.88 3.42 -9.24
CA LYS A 11 -3.07 2.60 -9.55
C LYS A 11 -2.87 1.76 -10.81
N ILE A 12 -2.33 2.38 -11.86
CA ILE A 12 -2.00 1.69 -13.11
C ILE A 12 -0.95 0.61 -12.83
N GLY A 13 0.19 0.95 -12.23
CA GLY A 13 1.26 -0.01 -11.95
C GLY A 13 0.81 -1.20 -11.09
N LEU A 14 -0.07 -0.98 -10.11
CA LEU A 14 -0.61 -2.05 -9.26
C LEU A 14 -1.33 -3.13 -10.08
N GLN A 15 -1.90 -2.81 -11.24
CA GLN A 15 -2.54 -3.79 -12.13
C GLN A 15 -1.54 -4.81 -12.72
N TRP A 16 -0.26 -4.46 -12.84
CA TRP A 16 0.79 -5.39 -13.25
C TRP A 16 1.37 -6.16 -12.06
N TYR A 17 1.29 -5.63 -10.85
CA TYR A 17 1.89 -6.25 -9.66
C TYR A 17 0.92 -7.19 -8.93
N ILE A 18 -0.38 -6.84 -8.93
CA ILE A 18 -1.47 -7.57 -8.30
C ILE A 18 -2.34 -8.18 -9.40
N ALA A 19 -2.29 -9.51 -9.53
CA ALA A 19 -3.09 -10.24 -10.50
C ALA A 19 -4.51 -10.53 -10.00
N ASP A 20 -4.72 -10.62 -8.70
CA ASP A 20 -6.03 -10.84 -8.08
C ASP A 20 -6.24 -9.80 -6.96
N VAL A 21 -7.04 -8.77 -7.21
CA VAL A 21 -7.43 -7.78 -6.20
C VAL A 21 -8.87 -8.04 -5.77
N ARG A 22 -9.11 -8.09 -4.47
CA ARG A 22 -10.43 -8.26 -3.85
C ARG A 22 -10.81 -7.00 -3.11
N PRO A 23 -11.45 -6.03 -3.79
CA PRO A 23 -12.11 -4.93 -3.10
C PRO A 23 -13.34 -5.48 -2.40
N LEU A 24 -13.34 -5.43 -1.07
CA LEU A 24 -14.47 -5.85 -0.25
C LEU A 24 -15.07 -4.61 0.41
N HIS A 25 -16.37 -4.41 0.21
CA HIS A 25 -17.14 -3.38 0.90
C HIS A 25 -16.61 -1.94 0.77
N LEU A 26 -15.86 -1.60 -0.28
CA LEU A 26 -15.26 -0.27 -0.45
C LEU A 26 -16.30 0.87 -0.47
N GLU A 27 -17.55 0.56 -0.80
CA GLU A 27 -18.69 1.49 -0.71
C GLU A 27 -18.99 2.00 0.71
N ARG A 28 -18.49 1.31 1.74
CA ARG A 28 -18.59 1.75 3.14
C ARG A 28 -17.67 2.93 3.43
N ALA A 29 -16.51 3.01 2.77
CA ALA A 29 -15.57 4.10 2.94
C ALA A 29 -16.00 5.34 2.15
N LYS A 30 -16.92 6.12 2.72
CA LYS A 30 -17.49 7.30 2.05
C LYS A 30 -16.76 8.62 2.35
N PHE A 31 -15.97 8.66 3.43
CA PHE A 31 -15.20 9.84 3.87
C PHE A 31 -16.06 11.12 3.95
N GLN A 32 -17.25 11.05 4.55
CA GLN A 32 -18.23 12.16 4.60
C GLN A 32 -17.85 13.29 5.58
N GLY A 33 -16.57 13.41 5.89
CA GLY A 33 -16.01 14.30 6.89
C GLY A 33 -14.55 13.98 7.17
N PRO A 34 -13.92 14.70 8.11
CA PRO A 34 -12.52 14.49 8.43
C PRO A 34 -12.32 13.09 9.00
N THR A 35 -11.46 12.31 8.34
CA THR A 35 -11.39 10.87 8.57
C THR A 35 -10.00 10.46 9.03
N LEU A 36 -9.92 9.76 10.16
CA LEU A 36 -8.77 8.96 10.56
C LEU A 36 -8.92 7.56 9.96
N ILE A 37 -8.04 7.23 9.03
CA ILE A 37 -8.02 5.92 8.38
C ILE A 37 -7.09 5.02 9.18
N LEU A 38 -7.58 3.86 9.61
CA LEU A 38 -6.83 2.90 10.40
C LEU A 38 -6.74 1.57 9.66
N SER A 39 -5.57 0.91 9.71
CA SER A 39 -5.39 -0.38 9.05
C SER A 39 -4.36 -1.21 9.78
N ASN A 40 -4.43 -2.53 9.60
CA ASN A 40 -3.28 -3.39 9.88
C ASN A 40 -2.10 -3.04 8.96
N HIS A 41 -0.88 -3.39 9.36
CA HIS A 41 0.35 -2.95 8.68
C HIS A 41 1.33 -4.09 8.32
N PRO A 42 0.92 -5.10 7.55
CA PRO A 42 1.73 -6.28 7.35
C PRO A 42 2.82 -6.14 6.26
N ASN A 43 2.71 -5.17 5.34
CA ASN A 43 3.58 -5.07 4.16
C ASN A 43 4.22 -3.68 3.97
N SER A 44 4.50 -3.02 5.08
CA SER A 44 5.22 -1.74 5.12
C SER A 44 4.61 -0.69 4.19
N PHE A 45 5.44 0.07 3.45
CA PHE A 45 4.99 1.14 2.57
C PHE A 45 4.00 0.66 1.48
N PHE A 46 4.03 -0.62 1.09
CA PHE A 46 3.09 -1.17 0.11
C PHE A 46 1.63 -1.10 0.59
N ASP A 47 1.40 -1.25 1.90
CA ASP A 47 0.06 -1.09 2.50
C ASP A 47 -0.51 0.31 2.24
N ALA A 48 0.33 1.34 2.43
CA ALA A 48 -0.08 2.73 2.21
C ALA A 48 -0.40 3.00 0.74
N LEU A 49 0.37 2.43 -0.19
CA LEU A 49 0.11 2.54 -1.63
C LEU A 49 -1.20 1.86 -2.02
N LEU A 50 -1.48 0.69 -1.45
CA LEU A 50 -2.69 -0.07 -1.70
C LEU A 50 -3.93 0.69 -1.20
N ILE A 51 -3.90 1.22 0.03
CA ILE A 51 -5.00 2.03 0.57
C ILE A 51 -5.17 3.31 -0.26
N ALA A 52 -4.08 4.00 -0.61
CA ALA A 52 -4.14 5.19 -1.46
C ALA A 52 -4.84 4.92 -2.80
N ALA A 53 -4.54 3.77 -3.42
CA ALA A 53 -5.11 3.38 -4.69
C ALA A 53 -6.63 3.14 -4.63
N HIS A 54 -7.15 2.70 -3.47
CA HIS A 54 -8.56 2.31 -3.30
C HIS A 54 -9.41 3.29 -2.48
N ALA A 55 -8.80 4.24 -1.76
CA ALA A 55 -9.53 5.29 -1.05
C ALA A 55 -10.38 6.13 -2.02
N PRO A 56 -11.54 6.68 -1.62
CA PRO A 56 -12.29 7.59 -2.47
C PRO A 56 -11.54 8.91 -2.72
N GLU A 57 -10.82 9.41 -1.71
CA GLU A 57 -10.19 10.75 -1.73
C GLU A 57 -8.66 10.70 -1.52
N GLU A 58 -8.03 11.88 -1.55
CA GLU A 58 -6.61 12.04 -1.22
C GLU A 58 -6.39 11.91 0.29
N ILE A 59 -5.32 11.19 0.69
CA ILE A 59 -5.05 10.89 2.10
C ILE A 59 -3.64 11.37 2.47
N HIS A 60 -3.46 11.76 3.73
CA HIS A 60 -2.17 12.14 4.29
C HIS A 60 -1.59 10.96 5.08
N TYR A 61 -0.27 10.84 5.16
CA TYR A 61 0.40 9.67 5.73
C TYR A 61 1.33 10.06 6.85
N LEU A 62 1.35 9.29 7.93
CA LEU A 62 2.44 9.32 8.90
C LEU A 62 3.57 8.42 8.42
N VAL A 63 4.76 8.97 8.26
CA VAL A 63 5.96 8.29 7.75
C VAL A 63 7.11 8.51 8.73
N ARG A 64 8.04 7.56 8.83
CA ARG A 64 9.18 7.67 9.73
C ARG A 64 9.93 8.98 9.54
N GLY A 65 10.12 9.71 10.64
CA GLY A 65 10.65 11.07 10.65
C GLY A 65 12.15 11.17 10.33
N ASP A 66 12.92 10.10 10.46
CA ASP A 66 14.35 10.09 10.12
C ASP A 66 14.61 10.34 8.62
N ILE A 67 13.68 9.94 7.76
CA ILE A 67 13.73 10.15 6.31
C ILE A 67 13.64 11.65 5.95
N PHE A 68 12.99 12.46 6.80
CA PHE A 68 12.79 13.90 6.58
C PHE A 68 14.01 14.76 6.93
N ARG A 69 15.12 14.17 7.43
CA ARG A 69 16.35 14.91 7.77
C ARG A 69 17.01 15.56 6.55
N ASN A 70 16.85 14.97 5.36
CA ASN A 70 17.37 15.56 4.13
C ASN A 70 16.36 16.61 3.59
N PRO A 71 16.78 17.86 3.35
CA PRO A 71 15.86 18.94 2.98
C PRO A 71 15.18 18.73 1.62
N ILE A 72 15.87 18.13 0.65
CA ILE A 72 15.30 17.83 -0.67
C ILE A 72 14.25 16.73 -0.53
N ILE A 73 14.56 15.66 0.22
CA ILE A 73 13.63 14.57 0.49
C ILE A 73 12.41 15.08 1.25
N ASN A 74 12.60 15.95 2.26
CA ASN A 74 11.51 16.57 3.01
C ASN A 74 10.52 17.31 2.11
N VAL A 75 11.02 18.15 1.18
CA VAL A 75 10.16 18.86 0.22
C VAL A 75 9.36 17.88 -0.64
N VAL A 76 10.01 16.82 -1.15
CA VAL A 76 9.34 15.80 -1.96
C VAL A 76 8.27 15.06 -1.14
N LEU A 77 8.60 14.56 0.05
CA LEU A 77 7.65 13.81 0.89
C LEU A 77 6.46 14.67 1.30
N ARG A 78 6.68 15.94 1.67
CA ARG A 78 5.59 16.87 2.00
C ARG A 78 4.70 17.18 0.81
N SER A 79 5.26 17.28 -0.41
CA SER A 79 4.48 17.44 -1.64
C SER A 79 3.58 16.23 -1.96
N LEU A 80 3.87 15.08 -1.34
CA LEU A 80 3.10 13.83 -1.42
C LEU A 80 2.22 13.61 -0.18
N TYR A 81 1.96 14.67 0.61
CA TYR A 81 1.12 14.64 1.80
C TYR A 81 1.63 13.71 2.92
N MET A 82 2.94 13.50 2.98
CA MET A 82 3.56 12.73 4.05
C MET A 82 4.04 13.65 5.18
N LEU A 83 3.80 13.20 6.40
CA LEU A 83 4.10 13.88 7.65
C LEU A 83 5.05 13.02 8.49
N PRO A 84 6.07 13.62 9.14
CA PRO A 84 7.04 12.85 9.91
C PRO A 84 6.47 12.40 11.26
N ILE A 85 6.68 11.14 11.62
CA ILE A 85 6.44 10.61 12.98
C ILE A 85 7.73 9.96 13.51
N TYR A 86 8.08 10.30 14.74
CA TYR A 86 9.35 9.92 15.37
C TYR A 86 9.13 8.87 16.44
N LYS A 87 9.90 7.79 16.40
CA LYS A 87 9.94 6.80 17.48
C LYS A 87 10.91 7.23 18.55
N LYS A 88 10.64 6.83 19.80
CA LYS A 88 11.54 7.07 20.94
C LYS A 88 12.97 6.55 20.70
N SER A 89 13.11 5.46 19.96
CA SER A 89 14.41 4.88 19.58
C SER A 89 15.20 5.73 18.58
N ASP A 90 14.52 6.55 17.78
CA ASP A 90 15.09 7.17 16.59
C ASP A 90 15.45 8.64 16.83
N ASP A 91 14.78 9.29 17.80
CA ASP A 91 14.96 10.70 18.11
C ASP A 91 14.72 11.00 19.61
N PRO A 92 15.70 11.55 20.35
CA PRO A 92 15.53 11.90 21.76
C PRO A 92 14.46 12.99 21.96
N GLU A 93 14.24 13.85 20.98
CA GLU A 93 13.22 14.91 20.98
C GLU A 93 11.90 14.47 20.34
N HIS A 94 11.70 13.15 20.12
CA HIS A 94 10.52 12.60 19.47
C HIS A 94 9.21 13.13 20.04
N THR A 95 9.10 13.31 21.37
CA THR A 95 7.90 13.84 22.01
C THR A 95 7.54 15.21 21.45
N ILE A 96 8.46 16.17 21.52
CA ILE A 96 8.24 17.55 21.05
C ILE A 96 7.97 17.57 19.55
N LYS A 97 8.73 16.81 18.75
CA LYS A 97 8.53 16.76 17.29
C LYS A 97 7.17 16.16 16.92
N ASN A 98 6.75 15.11 17.62
CA ASN A 98 5.45 14.50 17.39
C ASN A 98 4.30 15.41 17.79
N GLU A 99 4.44 16.25 18.83
CA GLU A 99 3.42 17.27 19.16
C GLU A 99 3.13 18.18 17.95
N PHE A 100 4.18 18.70 17.29
CA PHE A 100 4.02 19.50 16.08
C PHE A 100 3.36 18.71 14.94
N THR A 101 3.74 17.44 14.74
CA THR A 101 3.09 16.57 13.75
C THR A 101 1.62 16.36 14.07
N TYR A 102 1.26 16.14 15.34
CA TYR A 102 -0.13 15.95 15.73
C TYR A 102 -0.97 17.21 15.51
N ASP A 103 -0.42 18.39 15.81
CA ASP A 103 -1.09 19.66 15.49
C ASP A 103 -1.26 19.85 13.98
N GLU A 104 -0.28 19.46 13.16
CA GLU A 104 -0.37 19.48 11.71
C GLU A 104 -1.48 18.53 11.20
N CYS A 105 -1.55 17.30 11.72
CA CYS A 105 -2.64 16.36 11.43
C CYS A 105 -4.01 16.92 11.80
N VAL A 106 -4.14 17.53 12.99
CA VAL A 106 -5.40 18.11 13.47
C VAL A 106 -5.84 19.28 12.59
N ARG A 107 -4.90 20.09 12.08
CA ARG A 107 -5.20 21.13 11.09
C ARG A 107 -5.69 20.52 9.77
N ILE A 108 -5.03 19.48 9.28
CA ILE A 108 -5.44 18.76 8.06
C ILE A 108 -6.85 18.18 8.20
N LEU A 109 -7.14 17.57 9.35
CA LEU A 109 -8.47 17.07 9.68
C LEU A 109 -9.49 18.22 9.78
N ARG A 110 -9.15 19.35 10.41
CA ARG A 110 -10.03 20.52 10.43
C ARG A 110 -10.41 21.00 9.02
N ASP A 111 -9.50 20.89 8.06
CA ASP A 111 -9.73 21.25 6.66
C ASP A 111 -10.58 20.21 5.90
N GLY A 112 -11.17 19.23 6.60
CA GLY A 112 -12.03 18.19 6.02
C GLY A 112 -11.26 17.03 5.37
N LYS A 113 -9.93 17.00 5.49
CA LYS A 113 -9.07 16.00 4.85
C LYS A 113 -8.88 14.77 5.72
N HIS A 114 -8.14 13.78 5.22
CA HIS A 114 -8.02 12.48 5.85
C HIS A 114 -6.56 12.13 6.15
N VAL A 115 -6.34 11.41 7.25
CA VAL A 115 -5.01 10.98 7.71
C VAL A 115 -5.01 9.47 7.93
N LEU A 116 -4.10 8.77 7.25
CA LEU A 116 -3.83 7.34 7.42
C LEU A 116 -2.82 7.10 8.53
N ILE A 117 -3.18 6.20 9.44
CA ILE A 117 -2.36 5.76 10.56
C ILE A 117 -2.41 4.25 10.63
N PHE A 118 -1.23 3.66 10.83
CA PHE A 118 -1.09 2.25 11.16
C PHE A 118 -0.88 2.14 12.67
N PRO A 119 -1.94 1.90 13.46
CA PRO A 119 -1.86 1.97 14.92
C PRO A 119 -0.97 0.88 15.53
N GLU A 120 -0.54 -0.14 14.78
CA GLU A 120 0.49 -1.09 15.21
C GLU A 120 1.87 -0.42 15.43
N GLY A 121 2.14 0.72 14.77
CA GLY A 121 3.39 1.50 14.89
C GLY A 121 4.67 0.80 14.36
N LYS A 122 4.55 -0.47 13.99
CA LYS A 122 5.56 -1.29 13.32
C LYS A 122 4.86 -2.11 12.24
N SER A 123 5.61 -2.47 11.21
CA SER A 123 5.16 -3.42 10.21
C SER A 123 5.96 -4.69 10.38
N HIS A 124 5.26 -5.83 10.40
CA HIS A 124 5.84 -7.15 10.38
C HIS A 124 5.02 -8.00 9.41
N ASN A 125 5.70 -8.86 8.65
CA ASN A 125 5.11 -9.77 7.67
C ASN A 125 4.28 -10.87 8.36
N LEU A 126 3.10 -10.51 8.88
CA LEU A 126 2.19 -11.35 9.65
C LEU A 126 0.76 -11.23 9.09
N TRP A 127 -0.03 -12.29 9.25
CA TRP A 127 -1.42 -12.37 8.76
C TRP A 127 -2.47 -12.08 9.84
N TYR A 128 -2.04 -11.69 11.04
CA TYR A 128 -2.91 -11.35 12.15
C TYR A 128 -2.59 -9.94 12.67
N LEU A 129 -3.57 -9.31 13.31
CA LEU A 129 -3.44 -7.95 13.84
C LEU A 129 -2.48 -7.92 15.04
N GLN A 130 -1.50 -7.02 15.02
CA GLN A 130 -0.67 -6.77 16.19
C GLN A 130 -1.34 -5.81 17.18
N GLN A 131 -0.75 -5.71 18.38
CA GLN A 131 -1.22 -4.78 19.39
C GLN A 131 -1.08 -3.33 18.93
N PHE A 132 -2.09 -2.50 19.20
CA PHE A 132 -1.99 -1.07 18.88
C PHE A 132 -1.11 -0.33 19.88
N MET A 133 -0.28 0.54 19.34
CA MET A 133 0.35 1.65 20.04
C MET A 133 -0.67 2.79 20.20
N LYS A 134 -1.45 2.73 21.27
CA LYS A 134 -2.61 3.62 21.50
C LYS A 134 -2.25 5.11 21.53
N ASN A 135 -1.10 5.48 22.11
CA ASN A 135 -0.74 6.87 22.42
C ASN A 135 -0.93 7.85 21.25
N GLY A 136 -0.45 7.51 20.04
CA GLY A 136 -0.55 8.42 18.90
C GLY A 136 -1.98 8.63 18.41
N LEU A 137 -2.77 7.54 18.37
CA LEU A 137 -4.18 7.59 18.00
C LEU A 137 -5.00 8.34 19.06
N SER A 138 -4.79 8.03 20.35
CA SER A 138 -5.45 8.71 21.46
C SER A 138 -5.17 10.21 21.43
N ALA A 139 -3.91 10.61 21.22
CA ALA A 139 -3.53 12.01 21.22
C ALA A 139 -4.12 12.79 20.01
N LEU A 140 -4.38 12.14 18.88
CA LEU A 140 -5.07 12.76 17.75
C LEU A 140 -6.58 12.89 17.98
N LEU A 141 -7.21 11.83 18.50
CA LEU A 141 -8.64 11.86 18.84
C LEU A 141 -8.93 12.90 19.93
N GLU A 142 -8.13 12.94 21.00
CA GLU A 142 -8.29 13.91 22.09
C GLU A 142 -8.12 15.36 21.61
N ARG A 143 -7.09 15.65 20.82
CA ARG A 143 -6.87 17.00 20.26
C ARG A 143 -7.98 17.41 19.30
N SER A 144 -8.46 16.48 18.48
CA SER A 144 -9.55 16.75 17.53
C SER A 144 -10.85 17.06 18.28
N TYR A 145 -11.16 16.27 19.31
CA TYR A 145 -12.29 16.51 20.21
C TYR A 145 -12.21 17.89 20.88
N LYS A 146 -11.09 18.25 21.51
CA LYS A 146 -10.87 19.57 22.14
C LYS A 146 -11.02 20.73 21.16
N ARG A 147 -10.86 20.50 19.86
CA ARG A 147 -11.00 21.49 18.79
C ARG A 147 -12.35 21.42 18.07
N ASN A 148 -13.31 20.64 18.60
CA ASN A 148 -14.65 20.42 18.04
C ASN A 148 -14.63 19.91 16.60
N ILE A 149 -13.69 19.01 16.27
CA ILE A 149 -13.59 18.38 14.96
C ILE A 149 -14.28 17.01 15.04
N PRO A 150 -15.40 16.78 14.32
CA PRO A 150 -16.12 15.51 14.35
C PRO A 150 -15.40 14.47 13.47
N ILE A 151 -14.56 13.65 14.10
CA ILE A 151 -13.73 12.67 13.39
C ILE A 151 -14.54 11.43 13.04
N GLN A 152 -14.43 11.00 11.79
CA GLN A 152 -14.80 9.66 11.36
C GLN A 152 -13.57 8.74 11.47
N ILE A 153 -13.75 7.54 12.00
CA ILE A 153 -12.72 6.51 11.97
C ILE A 153 -13.12 5.51 10.89
N GLN A 154 -12.29 5.36 9.85
CA GLN A 154 -12.50 4.38 8.79
C GLN A 154 -11.45 3.26 8.89
N PRO A 155 -11.82 2.07 9.38
CA PRO A 155 -10.92 0.93 9.39
C PRO A 155 -10.86 0.26 8.01
N TYR A 156 -9.67 -0.19 7.62
CA TYR A 156 -9.42 -1.09 6.50
C TYR A 156 -8.71 -2.35 6.98
N ALA A 157 -9.15 -3.52 6.51
CA ALA A 157 -8.46 -4.78 6.70
C ALA A 157 -7.73 -5.18 5.40
N LEU A 158 -6.43 -5.42 5.51
CA LEU A 158 -5.55 -5.86 4.43
C LEU A 158 -5.14 -7.31 4.62
N ASN A 159 -5.17 -8.08 3.53
CA ASN A 159 -4.61 -9.42 3.52
C ASN A 159 -3.86 -9.71 2.20
N TYR A 160 -2.83 -10.56 2.28
CA TYR A 160 -1.91 -10.88 1.19
C TYR A 160 -1.73 -12.39 1.07
N ASN A 161 -1.52 -12.88 -0.15
CA ASN A 161 -1.16 -14.28 -0.39
C ASN A 161 0.26 -14.63 0.08
N SER A 162 1.19 -13.67 0.00
CA SER A 162 2.61 -13.81 0.33
C SER A 162 3.25 -12.43 0.46
N PHE A 163 4.38 -12.34 1.16
CA PHE A 163 5.21 -11.12 1.24
C PHE A 163 6.45 -11.15 0.33
N LEU A 164 6.71 -12.28 -0.36
CA LEU A 164 7.94 -12.46 -1.17
C LEU A 164 7.66 -12.93 -2.61
N SER A 165 6.44 -13.37 -2.90
CA SER A 165 6.05 -13.80 -4.26
C SER A 165 5.29 -12.72 -5.02
N VAL A 166 5.47 -12.68 -6.35
CA VAL A 166 4.76 -11.81 -7.31
C VAL A 166 4.48 -12.67 -8.55
N PRO A 167 3.28 -12.60 -9.18
CA PRO A 167 2.19 -11.65 -8.91
C PRO A 167 1.48 -11.87 -7.56
N LYS A 168 0.85 -10.81 -7.06
CA LYS A 168 0.11 -10.82 -5.79
C LYS A 168 -1.37 -11.16 -5.96
N SER A 169 -1.93 -11.76 -4.92
CA SER A 169 -3.35 -11.69 -4.60
C SER A 169 -3.51 -10.90 -3.29
N VAL A 170 -4.43 -9.94 -3.28
CA VAL A 170 -4.61 -8.99 -2.19
C VAL A 170 -6.09 -8.78 -1.93
N SER A 171 -6.49 -8.74 -0.66
CA SER A 171 -7.81 -8.23 -0.27
C SER A 171 -7.66 -6.92 0.47
N ILE A 172 -8.53 -5.98 0.13
CA ILE A 172 -8.69 -4.71 0.83
C ILE A 172 -10.16 -4.56 1.18
N GLU A 173 -10.46 -4.57 2.46
CA GLU A 173 -11.83 -4.49 2.97
C GLU A 173 -12.03 -3.18 3.72
N ALA A 174 -13.05 -2.40 3.37
CA ALA A 174 -13.48 -1.28 4.20
C ALA A 174 -14.50 -1.76 5.23
N LEU A 175 -14.20 -1.56 6.51
CA LEU A 175 -15.09 -1.92 7.62
C LEU A 175 -16.09 -0.79 7.90
N TYR A 176 -16.98 -0.98 8.87
CA TYR A 176 -17.91 0.07 9.26
C TYR A 176 -17.16 1.28 9.83
N THR A 177 -17.55 2.47 9.35
CA THR A 177 -17.06 3.73 9.87
C THR A 177 -17.60 3.94 11.28
N ILE A 178 -16.76 4.44 12.18
CA ILE A 178 -17.13 4.82 13.54
C ILE A 178 -17.17 6.34 13.59
N ASP A 179 -18.29 6.94 13.99
CA ASP A 179 -18.38 8.38 14.22
C ASP A 179 -17.95 8.67 15.66
N SER A 180 -16.87 9.43 15.85
CA SER A 180 -16.37 9.78 17.19
C SER A 180 -17.39 10.54 18.04
N THR A 181 -18.35 11.23 17.42
CA THR A 181 -19.37 12.00 18.16
C THR A 181 -20.37 11.13 18.90
N GLU A 182 -20.57 9.89 18.45
CA GLU A 182 -21.43 8.89 19.12
C GLU A 182 -20.83 8.36 20.42
N TYR A 183 -19.54 8.60 20.66
CA TYR A 183 -18.77 8.13 21.82
C TYR A 183 -18.44 9.26 22.79
N ILE A 184 -19.22 10.35 22.79
CA ILE A 184 -19.08 11.44 23.76
C ILE A 184 -19.99 11.16 24.95
N GLU A 185 -19.39 10.94 26.13
CA GLU A 185 -20.12 10.71 27.37
C GLU A 185 -19.58 11.66 28.45
N ASN A 186 -20.50 12.26 29.22
CA ASN A 186 -20.18 13.17 30.33
C ASN A 186 -19.18 14.30 29.95
N GLY A 187 -19.25 14.81 28.71
CA GLY A 187 -18.35 15.87 28.23
C GLY A 187 -16.92 15.41 27.92
N SER A 188 -16.72 14.12 27.70
CA SER A 188 -15.43 13.53 27.31
C SER A 188 -15.60 12.47 26.23
N LEU A 189 -14.62 12.39 25.33
CA LEU A 189 -14.59 11.37 24.29
C LEU A 189 -14.09 10.03 24.85
N GLN A 190 -14.86 8.96 24.65
CA GLN A 190 -14.52 7.60 25.07
C GLN A 190 -13.53 6.94 24.10
N ILE A 191 -12.29 7.45 24.11
CA ILE A 191 -11.22 7.03 23.18
C ILE A 191 -10.90 5.54 23.28
N GLU A 192 -10.84 4.99 24.50
CA GLU A 192 -10.52 3.57 24.70
C GLU A 192 -11.58 2.66 24.07
N SER A 193 -12.86 3.05 24.12
CA SER A 193 -13.96 2.33 23.49
C SER A 193 -13.84 2.33 21.97
N ILE A 194 -13.53 3.48 21.36
CA ILE A 194 -13.29 3.60 19.91
C ILE A 194 -12.13 2.69 19.47
N ILE A 195 -11.02 2.73 20.23
CA ILE A 195 -9.85 1.90 19.94
C ILE A 195 -10.18 0.41 20.06
N ALA A 196 -10.83 0.01 21.16
CA ALA A 196 -11.21 -1.38 21.40
C ALA A 196 -12.14 -1.91 20.30
N LEU A 197 -13.18 -1.15 19.94
CA LEU A 197 -14.10 -1.51 18.87
C LEU A 197 -13.38 -1.65 17.53
N THR A 198 -12.51 -0.69 17.19
CA THR A 198 -11.73 -0.76 15.94
C THR A 198 -10.82 -1.98 15.91
N GLN A 199 -10.18 -2.31 17.04
CA GLN A 199 -9.33 -3.50 17.16
C GLN A 199 -10.12 -4.80 17.01
N GLU A 200 -11.29 -4.88 17.65
CA GLU A 200 -12.16 -6.05 17.56
C GLU A 200 -12.62 -6.27 16.12
N GLU A 201 -13.07 -5.21 15.45
CA GLU A 201 -13.58 -5.30 14.09
C GLU A 201 -12.48 -5.66 13.09
N LEU A 202 -11.26 -5.13 13.26
CA LEU A 202 -10.11 -5.55 12.47
C LEU A 202 -9.73 -7.01 12.73
N LYS A 203 -9.70 -7.46 13.98
CA LYS A 203 -9.39 -8.86 14.32
C LYS A 203 -10.41 -9.82 13.72
N LYS A 204 -11.70 -9.49 13.79
CA LYS A 204 -12.79 -10.30 13.25
C LYS A 204 -12.69 -10.48 11.73
N ASN A 205 -12.24 -9.44 11.02
CA ASN A 205 -12.13 -9.45 9.56
C ASN A 205 -10.71 -9.79 9.05
N MET A 206 -9.78 -10.15 9.94
CA MET A 206 -8.46 -10.64 9.57
C MET A 206 -8.38 -12.16 9.82
N PRO A 207 -8.30 -12.99 8.76
CA PRO A 207 -8.42 -14.44 8.90
C PRO A 207 -7.19 -15.12 9.55
N GLY A 208 -6.13 -14.39 9.87
CA GLY A 208 -4.94 -14.96 10.50
C GLY A 208 -4.10 -15.85 9.59
N ALA A 209 -4.44 -15.94 8.31
CA ALA A 209 -3.82 -16.84 7.34
C ALA A 209 -3.61 -16.16 5.96
N PRO A 210 -2.65 -16.67 5.16
CA PRO A 210 -2.43 -16.21 3.80
C PRO A 210 -3.69 -16.26 2.92
N LEU A 211 -3.88 -15.21 2.13
CA LEU A 211 -5.00 -15.12 1.19
C LEU A 211 -4.85 -16.17 0.08
N GLN A 212 -5.88 -17.00 -0.08
CA GLN A 212 -5.95 -17.96 -1.18
C GLN A 212 -6.42 -17.26 -2.45
N PRO A 213 -5.67 -17.29 -3.58
CA PRO A 213 -6.00 -16.59 -4.81
C PRO A 213 -7.24 -17.15 -5.53
N ASN A 214 -7.93 -16.30 -6.30
CA ASN A 214 -9.07 -16.72 -7.10
C ASN A 214 -8.57 -17.48 -8.33
N ALA A 215 -9.23 -18.58 -8.68
CA ALA A 215 -8.89 -19.32 -9.88
C ALA A 215 -9.12 -18.46 -11.13
N LEU A 216 -8.13 -18.39 -12.02
CA LEU A 216 -8.28 -17.75 -13.32
C LEU A 216 -9.22 -18.59 -14.19
N ALA A 217 -10.33 -18.00 -14.63
CA ALA A 217 -11.30 -18.69 -15.49
C ALA A 217 -10.62 -19.28 -16.75
N GLU A 218 -10.96 -20.51 -17.12
CA GLU A 218 -10.32 -21.25 -18.22
C GLU A 218 -10.32 -20.49 -19.55
N ASN A 219 -11.42 -19.81 -19.89
CA ASN A 219 -11.48 -18.99 -21.10
C ASN A 219 -10.48 -17.82 -21.08
N LYS A 220 -10.34 -17.16 -19.92
CA LYS A 220 -9.37 -16.07 -19.74
C LYS A 220 -7.94 -16.61 -19.79
N LYS A 221 -7.68 -17.78 -19.20
CA LYS A 221 -6.39 -18.47 -19.25
C LYS A 221 -5.96 -18.79 -20.70
N LYS A 222 -6.87 -19.33 -21.52
CA LYS A 222 -6.62 -19.58 -22.95
C LYS A 222 -6.31 -18.30 -23.72
N MET A 223 -7.08 -17.23 -23.50
CA MET A 223 -6.87 -15.93 -24.16
C MET A 223 -5.52 -15.30 -23.81
N LEU A 224 -5.10 -15.40 -22.53
CA LEU A 224 -3.85 -14.82 -22.05
C LEU A 224 -2.62 -15.64 -22.43
N PHE A 225 -2.76 -16.93 -22.77
CA PHE A 225 -1.64 -17.85 -22.96
C PHE A 225 -0.58 -17.36 -23.96
N VAL A 226 -0.99 -17.00 -25.18
CA VAL A 226 -0.08 -16.55 -26.24
C VAL A 226 0.59 -15.23 -25.88
N PRO A 227 -0.14 -14.14 -25.55
CA PRO A 227 0.50 -12.87 -25.20
C PRO A 227 1.36 -12.97 -23.93
N ALA A 228 0.98 -13.80 -22.95
CA ALA A 228 1.79 -14.06 -21.76
C ALA A 228 3.11 -14.74 -22.11
N LYS A 229 3.13 -15.69 -23.04
CA LYS A 229 4.37 -16.31 -23.53
C LYS A 229 5.27 -15.30 -24.23
N ILE A 230 4.70 -14.41 -25.05
CA ILE A 230 5.48 -13.33 -25.69
C ILE A 230 6.12 -12.46 -24.61
N GLY A 231 5.34 -12.01 -23.61
CA GLY A 231 5.86 -11.25 -22.48
C GLY A 231 6.96 -11.99 -21.71
N TYR A 232 6.78 -13.29 -21.48
CA TYR A 232 7.77 -14.12 -20.82
C TYR A 232 9.12 -14.10 -21.55
N TYR A 233 9.15 -14.42 -22.85
CA TYR A 233 10.41 -14.48 -23.58
C TYR A 233 11.05 -13.10 -23.82
N THR A 234 10.24 -12.04 -23.91
CA THR A 234 10.74 -10.69 -24.22
C THR A 234 11.14 -9.88 -22.99
N GLN A 235 10.50 -10.10 -21.84
CA GLN A 235 10.56 -9.17 -20.70
C GLN A 235 10.79 -9.82 -19.34
N TYR A 236 10.56 -11.14 -19.19
CA TYR A 236 10.73 -11.78 -17.88
C TYR A 236 12.15 -11.63 -17.33
N TRP A 237 13.16 -11.57 -18.21
CA TRP A 237 14.54 -11.33 -17.81
C TRP A 237 14.71 -9.97 -17.09
N PHE A 238 14.04 -8.91 -17.56
CA PHE A 238 14.08 -7.59 -16.95
C PHE A 238 13.48 -7.61 -15.54
N TYR A 239 12.32 -8.27 -15.39
CA TYR A 239 11.72 -8.51 -14.08
C TYR A 239 12.65 -9.32 -13.17
N LYS A 240 13.25 -10.41 -13.68
CA LYS A 240 14.13 -11.29 -12.91
C LYS A 240 15.37 -10.55 -12.39
N LEU A 241 15.93 -9.62 -13.16
CA LEU A 241 17.05 -8.79 -12.71
C LEU A 241 16.68 -7.98 -11.46
N TRP A 242 15.58 -7.23 -11.51
CA TRP A 242 15.09 -6.46 -10.37
C TRP A 242 14.70 -7.36 -9.20
N LYS A 243 13.97 -8.45 -9.46
CA LYS A 243 13.57 -9.42 -8.44
C LYS A 243 14.77 -9.92 -7.65
N ASN A 244 15.82 -10.38 -8.34
CA ASN A 244 17.01 -10.94 -7.70
C ASN A 244 17.79 -9.88 -6.91
N TYR A 245 17.97 -8.69 -7.50
CA TYR A 245 18.65 -7.58 -6.84
C TYR A 245 17.92 -7.15 -5.56
N ILE A 246 16.60 -6.96 -5.64
CA ILE A 246 15.79 -6.52 -4.50
C ILE A 246 15.70 -7.63 -3.46
N ALA A 247 15.46 -8.88 -3.84
CA ALA A 247 15.43 -10.01 -2.90
C ALA A 247 16.70 -10.08 -2.04
N LYS A 248 17.87 -9.89 -2.65
CA LYS A 248 19.15 -9.84 -1.93
C LYS A 248 19.26 -8.61 -1.03
N LYS A 249 18.87 -7.43 -1.54
CA LYS A 249 18.95 -6.16 -0.81
C LYS A 249 18.00 -6.10 0.40
N THR A 250 16.88 -6.79 0.34
CA THR A 250 15.83 -6.78 1.38
C THR A 250 15.80 -8.05 2.21
N GLN A 251 16.80 -8.92 2.09
CA GLN A 251 16.89 -10.14 2.87
C GLN A 251 16.85 -9.82 4.37
N GLY A 252 15.93 -10.46 5.11
CA GLY A 252 15.74 -10.18 6.54
C GLY A 252 14.99 -8.87 6.84
N THR A 253 14.40 -8.21 5.84
CA THR A 253 13.61 -6.99 6.00
C THR A 253 12.17 -7.16 5.49
N ILE A 254 11.31 -6.21 5.79
CA ILE A 254 9.88 -6.16 5.40
C ILE A 254 9.63 -5.33 4.12
N PHE A 255 10.67 -4.81 3.48
CA PHE A 255 10.53 -3.80 2.41
C PHE A 255 10.51 -4.38 1.00
N TYR A 256 10.44 -5.71 0.85
CA TYR A 256 10.58 -6.40 -0.44
C TYR A 256 9.59 -5.87 -1.49
N ASP A 257 8.29 -5.92 -1.19
CA ASP A 257 7.26 -5.50 -2.15
C ASP A 257 7.31 -4.00 -2.44
N SER A 258 7.55 -3.20 -1.41
CA SER A 258 7.66 -1.74 -1.56
C SER A 258 8.79 -1.36 -2.53
N LEU A 259 9.95 -2.00 -2.41
CA LEU A 259 11.12 -1.72 -3.24
C LEU A 259 11.03 -2.36 -4.63
N LEU A 260 10.52 -3.59 -4.73
CA LEU A 260 10.36 -4.26 -6.03
C LEU A 260 9.29 -3.55 -6.87
N PHE A 261 8.14 -3.23 -6.28
CA PHE A 261 7.09 -2.47 -6.95
C PHE A 261 7.61 -1.12 -7.42
N GLY A 262 8.25 -0.34 -6.54
CA GLY A 262 8.79 0.96 -6.89
C GLY A 262 9.85 0.88 -8.01
N ALA A 263 10.78 -0.07 -7.93
CA ALA A 263 11.80 -0.26 -8.95
C ALA A 263 11.17 -0.56 -10.32
N LEU A 264 10.21 -1.48 -10.39
CA LEU A 264 9.52 -1.84 -11.64
C LEU A 264 8.67 -0.67 -12.16
N LEU A 265 7.91 0.00 -11.28
CA LEU A 265 7.03 1.12 -11.62
C LEU A 265 7.79 2.23 -12.36
N PHE A 266 8.98 2.61 -11.90
CA PHE A 266 9.75 3.69 -12.51
C PHE A 266 10.70 3.24 -13.62
N SER A 267 11.28 2.04 -13.52
CA SER A 267 12.27 1.58 -14.52
C SER A 267 11.64 0.94 -15.75
N TYR A 268 10.49 0.28 -15.63
CA TYR A 268 9.88 -0.44 -16.75
C TYR A 268 9.38 0.49 -17.87
N PRO A 269 8.70 1.63 -17.59
CA PRO A 269 8.32 2.56 -18.65
C PRO A 269 9.52 3.15 -19.40
N ILE A 270 10.62 3.41 -18.68
CA ILE A 270 11.88 3.87 -19.29
C ILE A 270 12.45 2.78 -20.21
N PHE A 271 12.47 1.53 -19.75
CA PHE A 271 12.88 0.39 -20.57
C PHE A 271 12.03 0.27 -21.85
N VAL A 272 10.70 0.31 -21.73
CA VAL A 272 9.78 0.25 -22.88
C VAL A 272 10.06 1.39 -23.86
N LEU A 273 10.23 2.63 -23.37
CA LEU A 273 10.53 3.79 -24.21
C LEU A 273 11.85 3.61 -24.96
N LEU A 274 12.92 3.20 -24.28
CA LEU A 274 14.24 3.00 -24.90
C LEU A 274 14.21 1.91 -25.99
N VAL A 275 13.56 0.77 -25.72
CA VAL A 275 13.43 -0.31 -26.71
C VAL A 275 12.58 0.15 -27.90
N SER A 276 11.52 0.92 -27.66
CA SER A 276 10.65 1.44 -28.71
C SER A 276 11.37 2.43 -29.61
N ILE A 277 12.19 3.33 -29.05
CA ILE A 277 13.01 4.27 -29.82
C ILE A 277 14.05 3.50 -30.64
N LEU A 278 14.71 2.51 -30.05
CA LEU A 278 15.70 1.69 -30.75
C LEU A 278 15.08 0.96 -31.96
N VAL A 279 13.94 0.29 -31.77
CA VAL A 279 13.22 -0.40 -32.85
C VAL A 279 12.70 0.61 -33.89
N GLY A 280 12.22 1.77 -33.44
CA GLY A 280 11.76 2.86 -34.29
C GLY A 280 12.84 3.35 -35.26
N ASN A 281 14.07 3.47 -34.76
CA ASN A 281 15.22 3.89 -35.55
C ASN A 281 15.78 2.79 -36.46
N LEU A 282 15.70 1.52 -36.05
CA LEU A 282 16.22 0.38 -36.83
C LEU A 282 15.28 -0.07 -37.95
N LEU A 283 13.96 -0.02 -37.73
CA LEU A 283 12.96 -0.51 -38.67
C LEU A 283 12.14 0.64 -39.27
N SER A 284 11.30 1.27 -38.46
CA SER A 284 10.51 2.46 -38.83
C SER A 284 9.81 3.03 -37.60
N PHE A 285 9.40 4.30 -37.64
CA PHE A 285 8.63 4.94 -36.57
C PHE A 285 7.42 4.11 -36.10
N TRP A 286 6.64 3.56 -37.03
CA TRP A 286 5.45 2.76 -36.70
C TRP A 286 5.78 1.46 -35.97
N TRP A 287 6.93 0.84 -36.27
CA TRP A 287 7.42 -0.31 -35.51
C TRP A 287 7.79 0.07 -34.08
N GLY A 288 8.36 1.27 -33.87
CA GLY A 288 8.60 1.80 -32.53
C GLY A 288 7.31 1.99 -31.74
N VAL A 289 6.29 2.62 -32.34
CA VAL A 289 4.96 2.80 -31.71
C VAL A 289 4.30 1.45 -31.41
N PHE A 290 4.39 0.50 -32.33
CA PHE A 290 3.86 -0.84 -32.12
C PHE A 290 4.50 -1.52 -30.90
N VAL A 291 5.83 -1.47 -30.78
CA VAL A 291 6.56 -2.03 -29.62
C VAL A 291 6.20 -1.30 -28.31
N PHE A 292 6.05 0.02 -28.36
CA PHE A 292 5.65 0.83 -27.21
C PHE A 292 4.31 0.38 -26.61
N MET A 293 3.37 -0.02 -27.46
CA MET A 293 2.07 -0.55 -27.04
C MET A 293 2.11 -2.04 -26.71
N LEU A 294 2.83 -2.84 -27.51
CA LEU A 294 2.89 -4.29 -27.38
C LEU A 294 3.54 -4.71 -26.07
N LEU A 295 4.65 -4.07 -25.68
CA LEU A 295 5.43 -4.49 -24.52
C LEU A 295 4.61 -4.40 -23.21
N PRO A 296 4.01 -3.25 -22.83
CA PRO A 296 3.17 -3.19 -21.64
C PRO A 296 1.98 -4.17 -21.67
N ALA A 297 1.39 -4.41 -22.84
CA ALA A 297 0.27 -5.32 -22.98
C ALA A 297 0.67 -6.79 -22.75
N THR A 298 1.80 -7.23 -23.30
CA THR A 298 2.28 -8.61 -23.12
C THR A 298 2.83 -8.85 -21.71
N SER A 299 3.46 -7.85 -21.06
CA SER A 299 3.86 -7.96 -19.66
C SER A 299 2.66 -8.02 -18.72
N TYR A 300 1.60 -7.26 -19.01
CA TYR A 300 0.34 -7.33 -18.28
C TYR A 300 -0.22 -8.75 -18.37
N CYS A 301 -0.38 -9.28 -19.59
CA CYS A 301 -0.86 -10.64 -19.81
C CYS A 301 0.00 -11.69 -19.10
N MET A 302 1.33 -11.52 -19.11
CA MET A 302 2.26 -12.39 -18.39
C MET A 302 1.98 -12.40 -16.89
N SER A 303 1.85 -11.23 -16.26
CA SER A 303 1.53 -11.11 -14.83
C SER A 303 0.20 -11.77 -14.49
N GLN A 304 -0.84 -11.52 -15.29
CA GLN A 304 -2.18 -12.06 -15.08
C GLN A 304 -2.27 -13.59 -15.31
N TYR A 305 -1.36 -14.15 -16.11
CA TYR A 305 -1.33 -15.58 -16.43
C TYR A 305 -0.49 -16.40 -15.43
N GLN A 306 0.49 -15.78 -14.76
CA GLN A 306 1.37 -16.47 -13.83
C GLN A 306 0.63 -17.03 -12.61
N HIS A 307 1.08 -18.18 -12.12
CA HIS A 307 0.54 -18.79 -10.91
C HIS A 307 0.88 -17.92 -9.68
N ILE A 308 -0.16 -17.55 -8.92
CA ILE A 308 -0.02 -16.82 -7.67
C ILE A 308 0.37 -17.83 -6.57
N LYS A 309 1.62 -17.80 -6.10
CA LYS A 309 2.08 -18.67 -4.99
C LYS A 309 1.57 -18.15 -3.64
N VAL A 310 1.14 -19.03 -2.75
CA VAL A 310 0.78 -18.69 -1.37
C VAL A 310 1.99 -18.91 -0.46
N GLU A 311 2.12 -18.20 0.67
CA GLU A 311 3.31 -18.32 1.53
C GLU A 311 3.58 -19.76 2.01
N ALA A 312 2.54 -20.54 2.29
CA ALA A 312 2.69 -21.96 2.64
C ALA A 312 3.42 -22.78 1.56
N ASP A 313 3.28 -22.41 0.29
CA ASP A 313 4.01 -23.03 -0.83
C ASP A 313 5.49 -22.64 -0.82
N LEU A 314 5.85 -21.49 -0.26
CA LEU A 314 7.23 -21.00 -0.21
C LEU A 314 8.04 -21.64 0.93
N GLU A 315 7.41 -21.96 2.05
CA GLU A 315 8.05 -22.69 3.14
C GLU A 315 8.36 -24.14 2.73
N SER A 316 7.45 -24.79 1.99
CA SER A 316 7.69 -26.14 1.45
C SER A 316 8.79 -26.19 0.38
N GLU A 317 8.94 -25.14 -0.44
CA GLU A 317 10.08 -24.99 -1.37
C GLU A 317 11.44 -24.81 -0.66
N ARG A 318 11.46 -24.35 0.60
CA ARG A 318 12.69 -24.22 1.42
C ARG A 318 13.09 -25.52 2.13
N VAL A 319 12.16 -26.45 2.32
CA VAL A 319 12.40 -27.72 3.03
C VAL A 319 12.97 -28.81 2.11
N ASN A 320 12.91 -28.62 0.78
CA ASN A 320 13.45 -29.58 -0.18
C ASN A 320 14.81 -29.15 -0.75
N TYR A 321 15.87 -29.19 0.06
CA TYR A 321 17.23 -29.49 -0.41
C TYR A 321 17.99 -30.19 0.71
N PHE A 322 18.25 -31.49 0.51
CA PHE A 322 19.30 -32.25 1.20
C PHE A 322 20.69 -31.68 0.89
#